data_AF-A0A2C9XRA9-F1
#
_entry.id   AF-A0A2C9XRA9-F1
#
_cell.length_a   1.000
_cell.length_b   1.000
_cell.length_c   1.000
_cell.angle_alpha   90.00
_cell.angle_beta   90.00
_cell.angle_gamma   90.00
#
_symmetry.space_group_name_H-M   'P 1'
#
loop_
_entity.id
_entity.type
_entity.pdbx_description
1 polymer ?
#
loop_
_entity_poly.entity_id
_entity_poly.type
_entity_poly.pdbx_seq_one_letter_code
_entity_poly.pdbx_strand_id
1 'polypeptide(L)'
;MVLRYPNGRPYIKDASPNEKKQVKSKQTTEFGNRGMRFEEAINESNEYYLAHQLAVIHKKPTPVQIVKVDYPRRSAAVIKEAYFSQASTTDYNGVYRGFYLDFEAKETKNKTSFPFKNFHAHQIAHMEACLQQGGICFVLLWFSTLKRCFYLDSSHLVNYWHTQKEQGRKSLPLSLIEELGIEIKTGYAPRIPYLIAIDQHLQSNEGEPQNGK
;
A
#
# COMPACT_ATOMS: atom_id res chain seq x y z
N MET A 1 60.52 23.03 -20.61
CA MET A 1 61.11 22.91 -19.25
C MET A 1 59.96 22.70 -18.27
N VAL A 2 59.88 21.56 -17.59
CA VAL A 2 58.80 21.26 -16.63
C VAL A 2 59.20 21.84 -15.28
N LEU A 3 58.45 22.82 -14.77
CA LEU A 3 58.67 23.37 -13.43
C LEU A 3 58.33 22.28 -12.40
N ARG A 4 59.27 21.94 -11.51
CA ARG A 4 59.06 20.95 -10.42
C ARG A 4 59.28 21.64 -9.08
N TYR A 5 58.53 21.22 -8.07
CA TYR A 5 58.74 21.71 -6.70
C TYR A 5 59.94 21.01 -6.04
N PRO A 6 60.52 21.59 -4.97
CA PRO A 6 61.70 21.04 -4.27
C PRO A 6 61.54 19.62 -3.70
N ASN A 7 60.32 19.08 -3.66
CA ASN A 7 59.96 17.73 -3.26
C ASN A 7 59.67 16.79 -4.46
N GLY A 8 60.10 17.17 -5.67
CA GLY A 8 60.15 16.30 -6.85
C GLY A 8 58.83 16.12 -7.62
N ARG A 9 57.72 16.67 -7.14
CA ARG A 9 56.41 16.58 -7.81
C ARG A 9 56.30 17.58 -8.98
N PRO A 10 55.74 17.16 -10.14
CA PRO A 10 55.56 18.04 -11.29
C PRO A 10 54.46 19.07 -11.04
N TYR A 11 54.68 20.32 -11.47
CA TYR A 11 53.69 21.39 -11.41
C TYR A 11 52.67 21.23 -12.56
N ILE A 12 51.39 21.05 -12.23
CA ILE A 12 50.27 20.99 -13.19
C ILE A 12 49.42 22.25 -13.01
N LYS A 13 49.25 23.03 -14.09
CA LYS A 13 48.40 24.24 -14.14
C LYS A 13 47.05 23.86 -14.74
N ASP A 14 46.11 23.42 -13.92
CA ASP A 14 44.70 23.36 -14.30
C ASP A 14 43.96 24.53 -13.64
N ALA A 15 43.72 25.57 -14.44
CA ALA A 15 42.88 26.69 -14.09
C ALA A 15 41.57 26.59 -14.87
N SER A 16 40.49 26.23 -14.18
CA SER A 16 39.11 26.61 -14.49
C SER A 16 38.24 26.43 -13.25
N PRO A 17 37.60 27.50 -12.74
CA PRO A 17 36.79 27.44 -11.54
C PRO A 17 35.33 27.04 -11.85
N ASN A 18 34.74 26.26 -10.94
CA ASN A 18 33.30 26.24 -10.64
C ASN A 18 32.39 25.30 -11.48
N GLU A 19 32.34 24.03 -11.10
CA GLU A 19 31.07 23.28 -11.03
C GLU A 19 31.06 22.47 -9.73
N LYS A 20 30.31 22.92 -8.73
CA LYS A 20 30.07 22.17 -7.49
C LYS A 20 29.22 20.94 -7.83
N LYS A 21 29.84 19.82 -8.22
CA LYS A 21 29.20 18.50 -8.14
C LYS A 21 28.90 18.24 -6.67
N GLN A 22 27.64 18.40 -6.28
CA GLN A 22 27.15 17.95 -4.97
C GLN A 22 27.38 16.44 -4.89
N VAL A 23 28.42 16.04 -4.17
CA VAL A 23 28.56 14.68 -3.67
C VAL A 23 27.40 14.49 -2.71
N LYS A 24 26.31 13.85 -3.15
CA LYS A 24 25.27 13.36 -2.23
C LYS A 24 26.01 12.45 -1.25
N SER A 25 26.15 12.89 0.00
CA SER A 25 26.58 12.00 1.06
C SER A 25 25.63 10.80 1.03
N LYS A 26 26.19 9.59 1.09
CA LYS A 26 25.41 8.40 1.38
C LYS A 26 24.68 8.70 2.68
N GLN A 27 23.36 8.93 2.60
CA GLN A 27 22.53 8.87 3.78
C GLN A 27 22.66 7.46 4.29
N THR A 28 23.46 7.27 5.34
CA THR A 28 23.19 6.24 6.33
C THR A 28 21.71 6.34 6.63
N THR A 29 20.95 5.29 6.29
CA THR A 29 19.58 5.13 6.74
C THR A 29 19.61 5.06 8.25
N GLU A 30 19.57 6.22 8.88
CA GLU A 30 19.28 6.36 10.29
C GLU A 30 17.85 5.85 10.47
N PHE A 31 17.71 4.67 11.06
CA PHE A 31 16.49 4.13 11.66
C PHE A 31 16.10 4.97 12.89
N GLY A 32 16.03 6.30 12.73
CA GLY A 32 15.51 7.21 13.72
C GLY A 32 14.00 7.24 13.60
N ASN A 33 13.31 6.62 14.56
CA ASN A 33 11.93 6.85 15.00
C ASN A 33 11.12 7.91 14.22
N ARG A 34 10.81 7.63 12.95
CA ARG A 34 9.83 8.33 12.12
C ARG A 34 8.71 7.33 11.94
N GLY A 35 7.48 7.71 12.30
CA GLY A 35 6.34 6.80 12.31
C GLY A 35 6.31 5.90 11.07
N MET A 36 6.27 4.58 11.30
CA MET A 36 6.17 3.56 10.28
C MET A 36 5.05 3.90 9.30
N ARG A 37 5.30 3.71 8.00
CA ARG A 37 4.26 3.96 6.98
C ARG A 37 3.15 2.93 7.16
N PHE A 38 1.91 3.32 6.89
CA PHE A 38 0.77 2.43 7.05
C PHE A 38 0.93 1.14 6.23
N GLU A 39 1.46 1.26 5.01
CA GLU A 39 1.79 0.14 4.14
C GLU A 39 2.82 -0.82 4.75
N GLU A 40 3.89 -0.29 5.35
CA GLU A 40 4.93 -1.09 6.02
C GLU A 40 4.34 -1.86 7.21
N ALA A 41 3.46 -1.22 8.00
CA ALA A 41 2.78 -1.85 9.12
C ALA A 41 1.87 -3.01 8.67
N ILE A 42 1.20 -2.89 7.51
CA ILE A 42 0.41 -3.97 6.92
C ILE A 42 1.33 -5.10 6.48
N ASN A 43 2.44 -4.81 5.80
CA ASN A 43 3.39 -5.82 5.37
C ASN A 43 3.97 -6.61 6.55
N GLU A 44 4.41 -5.93 7.62
CA GLU A 44 4.86 -6.60 8.85
C GLU A 44 3.76 -7.48 9.47
N SER A 45 2.50 -7.03 9.41
CA SER A 45 1.36 -7.81 9.90
C SER A 45 1.12 -9.06 9.04
N ASN A 46 1.24 -8.93 7.72
CA ASN A 46 1.10 -10.06 6.78
C ASN A 46 2.22 -11.09 6.98
N GLU A 47 3.46 -10.66 7.17
CA GLU A 47 4.58 -11.52 7.51
C GLU A 47 4.35 -12.24 8.84
N TYR A 48 3.83 -11.54 9.84
CA TYR A 48 3.44 -12.14 11.11
C TYR A 48 2.37 -13.23 10.92
N TYR A 49 1.31 -12.95 10.16
CA TYR A 49 0.26 -13.94 9.89
C TYR A 49 0.78 -15.17 9.17
N LEU A 50 1.67 -14.98 8.20
CA LEU A 50 2.29 -16.08 7.45
C LEU A 50 3.18 -16.94 8.36
N ALA A 51 4.05 -16.30 9.15
CA ALA A 51 4.97 -16.99 10.05
C ALA A 51 4.24 -17.81 11.13
N HIS A 52 3.08 -17.33 11.58
CA HIS A 52 2.25 -18.01 12.58
C HIS A 52 1.16 -18.90 11.97
N GLN A 53 1.17 -19.12 10.63
CA GLN A 53 0.20 -19.96 9.92
C GLN A 53 -1.26 -19.52 10.14
N LEU A 54 -1.48 -18.23 10.35
CA LEU A 54 -2.81 -17.66 10.57
C LEU A 54 -3.51 -17.35 9.24
N ALA A 55 -2.79 -16.74 8.30
CA ALA A 55 -3.28 -16.40 6.97
C ALA A 55 -2.13 -16.31 5.96
N VAL A 56 -2.43 -16.48 4.67
CA VAL A 56 -1.45 -16.31 3.59
C VAL A 56 -1.88 -15.13 2.72
N ILE A 57 -1.28 -13.96 2.96
CA ILE A 57 -1.70 -12.69 2.36
C ILE A 57 -0.47 -11.96 1.85
N HIS A 58 -0.53 -11.44 0.62
CA HIS A 58 0.58 -10.76 -0.03
C HIS A 58 0.14 -9.46 -0.69
N LYS A 59 1.08 -8.53 -0.79
CA LYS A 59 0.95 -7.34 -1.63
C LYS A 59 1.28 -7.70 -3.08
N LYS A 60 0.43 -7.28 -4.02
CA LYS A 60 0.71 -7.38 -5.44
C LYS A 60 1.85 -6.42 -5.80
N PRO A 61 2.84 -6.85 -6.59
CA PRO A 61 3.93 -5.99 -7.02
C PRO A 61 3.40 -4.86 -7.92
N THR A 62 4.08 -3.71 -7.88
CA THR A 62 3.72 -2.58 -8.73
C THR A 62 3.81 -2.99 -10.21
N PRO A 63 2.72 -2.84 -10.98
CA PRO A 63 2.68 -3.34 -12.35
C PRO A 63 3.56 -2.45 -13.25
N VAL A 64 4.53 -3.08 -13.91
CA VAL A 64 5.47 -2.44 -14.84
C VAL A 64 5.40 -3.14 -16.19
N GLN A 65 5.28 -2.34 -17.25
CA GLN A 65 5.42 -2.80 -18.61
C GLN A 65 6.89 -2.74 -19.00
N ILE A 66 7.51 -3.91 -19.09
CA ILE A 66 8.91 -4.05 -19.48
C ILE A 66 9.02 -3.93 -21.00
N VAL A 67 9.84 -3.00 -21.48
CA VAL A 67 10.03 -2.75 -22.92
C VAL A 67 11.37 -3.29 -23.41
N LYS A 68 12.42 -3.14 -22.60
CA LYS A 68 13.76 -3.59 -22.98
C LYS A 68 14.44 -4.29 -21.83
N VAL A 69 14.99 -5.47 -22.12
CA VAL A 69 15.77 -6.29 -21.18
C VAL A 69 17.08 -6.68 -21.81
N ASP A 70 18.17 -6.47 -21.08
CA ASP A 70 19.49 -6.96 -21.45
C ASP A 70 19.84 -8.20 -20.60
N TYR A 71 20.55 -9.15 -21.21
CA TYR A 71 21.00 -10.38 -20.55
C TYR A 71 22.53 -10.47 -20.56
N PRO A 72 23.23 -9.82 -19.60
CA PRO A 72 24.69 -9.81 -19.60
C PRO A 72 25.30 -11.21 -19.40
N ARG A 73 24.60 -12.12 -18.70
CA ARG A 73 25.00 -13.53 -18.47
C ARG A 73 23.73 -14.37 -18.24
N ARG A 74 23.79 -15.71 -18.40
CA ARG A 74 22.61 -16.60 -18.25
C ARG A 74 21.86 -16.47 -16.91
N SER A 75 22.53 -16.06 -15.84
CA SER A 75 21.95 -15.93 -14.50
C SER A 75 21.42 -14.54 -14.17
N ALA A 76 21.45 -13.59 -15.11
CA ALA A 76 21.10 -12.20 -14.85
C ALA A 76 20.34 -11.58 -16.02
N ALA A 77 19.21 -10.97 -15.70
CA ALA A 77 18.43 -10.12 -16.58
C ALA A 77 18.39 -8.71 -15.99
N VAL A 78 18.61 -7.69 -16.82
CA VAL A 78 18.57 -6.29 -16.42
C VAL A 78 17.50 -5.60 -17.25
N ILE A 79 16.44 -5.14 -16.58
CA ILE A 79 15.43 -4.28 -17.20
C ILE A 79 16.09 -2.92 -17.49
N LYS A 80 16.19 -2.57 -18.77
CA LYS A 80 16.78 -1.29 -19.23
C LYS A 80 15.73 -0.21 -19.37
N GLU A 81 14.55 -0.57 -19.85
CA GLU A 81 13.45 0.36 -20.10
C GLU A 81 12.14 -0.31 -19.69
N ALA A 82 11.37 0.39 -18.85
CA ALA A 82 10.04 -0.01 -18.44
C ALA A 82 9.17 1.23 -18.18
N TYR A 83 7.88 1.09 -18.41
CA TYR A 83 6.88 2.10 -18.09
C TYR A 83 5.97 1.59 -16.97
N PHE A 84 5.57 2.47 -16.06
CA PHE A 84 4.54 2.11 -15.09
C PHE A 84 3.22 1.91 -15.82
N SER A 85 2.58 0.77 -15.60
CA SER A 85 1.24 0.50 -16.09
C SER A 85 0.21 0.81 -15.02
N GLN A 86 -1.01 1.14 -15.44
CA GLN A 86 -2.10 1.33 -14.50
C GLN A 86 -2.50 -0.02 -13.88
N ALA A 87 -2.52 -0.10 -12.55
CA ALA A 87 -3.07 -1.28 -11.86
C ALA A 87 -4.54 -1.46 -12.23
N SER A 88 -4.98 -2.70 -12.44
CA SER A 88 -6.39 -3.02 -12.71
C SER A 88 -7.10 -3.60 -11.50
N THR A 89 -6.35 -3.96 -10.45
CA THR A 89 -6.84 -4.61 -9.25
C THR A 89 -6.43 -3.83 -8.00
N THR A 90 -6.96 -4.24 -6.85
CA THR A 90 -6.49 -3.88 -5.51
C THR A 90 -5.07 -4.34 -5.22
N ASP A 91 -4.45 -3.72 -4.20
CA ASP A 91 -3.06 -3.95 -3.83
C ASP A 91 -2.80 -5.24 -3.05
N TYR A 92 -3.75 -5.79 -2.28
CA TYR A 92 -3.52 -6.97 -1.44
C TYR A 92 -4.54 -8.07 -1.70
N ASN A 93 -4.10 -9.32 -1.64
CA ASN A 93 -4.98 -10.47 -1.63
C ASN A 93 -4.36 -11.67 -0.91
N GLY A 94 -5.18 -12.68 -0.62
CA GLY A 94 -4.73 -13.87 0.07
C GLY A 94 -5.85 -14.83 0.41
N VAL A 95 -5.53 -15.78 1.31
CA VAL A 95 -6.48 -16.74 1.84
C VAL A 95 -6.44 -16.76 3.37
N TYR A 96 -7.62 -16.88 3.96
CA TYR A 96 -7.79 -17.02 5.41
C TYR A 96 -8.98 -17.95 5.69
N ARG A 97 -8.73 -19.05 6.41
CA ARG A 97 -9.75 -20.08 6.73
C ARG A 97 -10.58 -20.56 5.51
N GLY A 98 -9.95 -20.65 4.34
CA GLY A 98 -10.61 -21.06 3.09
C GLY A 98 -11.32 -19.93 2.34
N PHE A 99 -11.46 -18.74 2.93
CA PHE A 99 -12.02 -17.57 2.26
C PHE A 99 -10.95 -16.84 1.46
N TYR A 100 -11.30 -16.44 0.23
CA TYR A 100 -10.52 -15.48 -0.53
C TYR A 100 -10.65 -14.09 0.09
N LEU A 101 -9.51 -13.48 0.42
CA LEU A 101 -9.43 -12.11 0.91
C LEU A 101 -8.84 -11.21 -0.17
N ASP A 102 -9.43 -10.04 -0.37
CA ASP A 102 -8.94 -9.04 -1.31
C ASP A 102 -9.20 -7.64 -0.75
N PHE A 103 -8.14 -6.85 -0.57
CA PHE A 103 -8.30 -5.55 0.06
C PHE A 103 -7.36 -4.47 -0.46
N GLU A 104 -7.79 -3.24 -0.21
CA GLU A 104 -7.04 -2.03 -0.50
C GLU A 104 -6.70 -1.32 0.81
N ALA A 105 -5.57 -0.62 0.86
CA ALA A 105 -5.16 0.13 2.04
C ALA A 105 -4.87 1.58 1.67
N LYS A 106 -5.65 2.52 2.22
CA LYS A 106 -5.49 3.94 1.94
C LYS A 106 -5.33 4.73 3.23
N GLU A 107 -4.46 5.74 3.20
CA GLU A 107 -4.28 6.68 4.30
C GLU A 107 -4.79 8.07 3.96
N THR A 108 -5.21 8.81 4.99
CA THR A 108 -5.60 10.21 4.89
C THR A 108 -5.10 11.00 6.09
N LYS A 109 -4.73 12.26 5.85
CA LYS A 109 -4.42 13.24 6.91
C LYS A 109 -5.65 14.00 7.39
N ASN A 110 -6.77 13.92 6.66
CA ASN A 110 -8.02 14.57 7.04
C ASN A 110 -8.53 13.98 8.36
N LYS A 111 -9.16 14.80 9.19
CA LYS A 111 -9.68 14.39 10.50
C LYS A 111 -11.17 14.03 10.48
N THR A 112 -11.90 14.44 9.45
CA THR A 112 -13.37 14.39 9.43
C THR A 112 -13.94 13.54 8.30
N SER A 113 -13.15 13.22 7.28
CA SER A 113 -13.61 12.45 6.14
C SER A 113 -12.48 11.82 5.33
N PHE A 114 -12.81 10.76 4.61
CA PHE A 114 -11.95 10.04 3.67
C PHE A 114 -12.32 10.42 2.23
N PRO A 115 -11.44 11.12 1.48
CA PRO A 115 -11.73 11.55 0.11
C PRO A 115 -11.85 10.38 -0.86
N PHE A 116 -12.89 10.37 -1.70
CA PHE A 116 -13.05 9.34 -2.73
C PHE A 116 -11.95 9.38 -3.80
N LYS A 117 -11.34 10.54 -4.06
CA LYS A 117 -10.20 10.65 -4.99
C LYS A 117 -9.02 9.73 -4.68
N ASN A 118 -8.95 9.17 -3.48
CA ASN A 118 -7.94 8.19 -3.08
C ASN A 118 -8.20 6.79 -3.68
N PHE A 119 -9.41 6.54 -4.19
CA PHE A 119 -9.80 5.32 -4.90
C PHE A 119 -9.92 5.61 -6.38
N HIS A 120 -9.63 4.59 -7.18
CA HIS A 120 -9.77 4.66 -8.63
C HIS A 120 -10.91 3.75 -9.10
N ALA A 121 -11.57 4.13 -10.19
CA ALA A 121 -12.74 3.42 -10.70
C ALA A 121 -12.47 1.93 -10.99
N HIS A 122 -11.27 1.58 -11.46
CA HIS A 122 -10.88 0.19 -11.71
C HIS A 122 -10.81 -0.64 -10.42
N GLN A 123 -10.41 -0.05 -9.29
CA GLN A 123 -10.36 -0.74 -8.00
C GLN A 123 -11.77 -1.07 -7.52
N ILE A 124 -12.70 -0.13 -7.68
CA ILE A 124 -14.11 -0.33 -7.30
C ILE A 124 -14.76 -1.43 -8.16
N ALA A 125 -14.53 -1.39 -9.48
CA ALA A 125 -15.05 -2.43 -10.38
C ALA A 125 -14.47 -3.82 -10.05
N HIS A 126 -13.18 -3.90 -9.69
CA HIS A 126 -12.56 -5.16 -9.25
C HIS A 126 -13.17 -5.66 -7.93
N MET A 127 -13.37 -4.78 -6.94
CA MET A 127 -14.03 -5.15 -5.68
C MET A 127 -15.44 -5.67 -5.92
N GLU A 128 -16.22 -5.01 -6.78
CA GLU A 128 -17.57 -5.44 -7.14
C GLU A 128 -17.56 -6.85 -7.77
N ALA A 129 -16.64 -7.11 -8.71
CA ALA A 129 -16.50 -8.42 -9.34
C ALA A 129 -16.11 -9.52 -8.33
N CYS A 130 -15.23 -9.22 -7.37
CA CYS A 130 -14.84 -10.17 -6.33
C CYS A 130 -15.98 -10.45 -5.34
N LEU A 131 -16.74 -9.42 -4.94
CA LEU A 131 -17.92 -9.57 -4.08
C LEU A 131 -18.98 -10.47 -4.73
N GLN A 132 -19.19 -10.33 -6.04
CA GLN A 132 -20.12 -11.20 -6.80
C GLN A 132 -19.72 -12.68 -6.80
N GLN A 133 -18.45 -13.00 -6.57
CA GLN A 133 -17.94 -14.37 -6.47
C GLN A 133 -17.87 -14.89 -5.03
N GLY A 134 -18.39 -14.12 -4.05
CA GLY A 134 -18.35 -14.49 -2.63
C GLY A 134 -16.99 -14.29 -1.97
N GLY A 135 -16.09 -13.50 -2.59
CA GLY A 135 -14.83 -13.09 -1.96
C GLY A 135 -15.07 -12.07 -0.85
N ILE A 136 -14.27 -12.11 0.21
CA ILE A 136 -14.30 -11.10 1.27
C ILE A 136 -13.45 -9.91 0.80
N CYS A 137 -14.14 -8.86 0.37
CA CYS A 137 -13.51 -7.63 -0.08
C CYS A 137 -13.70 -6.51 0.92
N PHE A 138 -12.61 -5.83 1.27
CA PHE A 138 -12.64 -4.74 2.22
C PHE A 138 -11.58 -3.68 1.94
N VAL A 139 -11.65 -2.58 2.67
CA VAL A 139 -10.65 -1.52 2.64
C VAL A 139 -10.20 -1.18 4.05
N LEU A 140 -8.90 -1.05 4.22
CA LEU A 140 -8.29 -0.52 5.43
C LEU A 140 -8.08 0.99 5.29
N LEU A 141 -8.72 1.76 6.16
CA LEU A 141 -8.69 3.22 6.17
C LEU A 141 -7.87 3.72 7.36
N TRP A 142 -6.73 4.36 7.09
CA TRP A 142 -5.87 4.94 8.12
C TRP A 142 -6.02 6.46 8.19
N PHE A 143 -6.48 6.96 9.34
CA PHE A 143 -6.50 8.38 9.66
C PHE A 143 -5.20 8.76 10.37
N SER A 144 -4.16 9.11 9.61
CA SER A 144 -2.80 9.28 10.13
C SER A 144 -2.71 10.33 11.24
N THR A 145 -3.51 11.39 11.14
CA THR A 145 -3.54 12.47 12.14
C THR A 145 -4.25 12.05 13.44
N LEU A 146 -5.23 11.15 13.34
CA LEU A 146 -5.98 10.63 14.49
C LEU A 146 -5.34 9.36 15.07
N LYS A 147 -4.45 8.71 14.31
CA LYS A 147 -3.87 7.39 14.60
C LYS A 147 -4.93 6.31 14.78
N ARG A 148 -5.95 6.34 13.92
CA ARG A 148 -7.07 5.38 13.94
C ARG A 148 -7.12 4.60 12.63
N CYS A 149 -7.34 3.30 12.73
CA CYS A 149 -7.46 2.39 11.61
C CYS A 149 -8.87 1.80 11.60
N PHE A 150 -9.49 1.72 10.43
CA PHE A 150 -10.80 1.12 10.27
C PHE A 150 -10.77 0.07 9.18
N TYR A 151 -11.44 -1.04 9.45
CA TYR A 151 -11.93 -1.97 8.45
C TYR A 151 -13.27 -1.46 7.92
N LEU A 152 -13.42 -1.38 6.61
CA LEU A 152 -14.70 -1.09 5.97
C LEU A 152 -14.97 -2.16 4.92
N ASP A 153 -16.12 -2.81 5.02
CA ASP A 153 -16.57 -3.75 3.99
C ASP A 153 -16.73 -3.05 2.64
N SER A 154 -16.25 -3.69 1.56
CA SER A 154 -16.24 -3.06 0.24
C SER A 154 -17.64 -2.86 -0.33
N SER A 155 -18.67 -3.61 0.11
CA SER A 155 -20.05 -3.37 -0.35
C SER A 155 -20.52 -1.96 -0.01
N HIS A 156 -20.20 -1.46 1.19
CA HIS A 156 -20.50 -0.09 1.58
C HIS A 156 -19.73 0.91 0.72
N LEU A 157 -18.42 0.69 0.52
CA LEU A 157 -17.60 1.60 -0.30
C LEU A 157 -18.13 1.70 -1.73
N VAL A 158 -18.47 0.57 -2.35
CA VAL A 158 -19.04 0.51 -3.71
C VAL A 158 -20.35 1.30 -3.75
N ASN A 159 -21.28 1.04 -2.82
CA ASN A 159 -22.57 1.74 -2.76
C ASN A 159 -22.40 3.27 -2.67
N TYR A 160 -21.52 3.75 -1.78
CA TYR A 160 -21.27 5.19 -1.66
C TYR A 160 -20.51 5.78 -2.84
N TRP A 161 -19.65 5.00 -3.50
CA TRP A 161 -18.95 5.43 -4.71
C TRP A 161 -19.91 5.69 -5.88
N HIS A 162 -20.94 4.85 -6.04
CA HIS A 162 -21.95 5.03 -7.08
C HIS A 162 -22.88 6.21 -6.76
N THR A 163 -23.40 6.28 -5.54
CA THR A 163 -24.32 7.36 -5.11
C THR A 163 -23.66 8.74 -5.05
N GLN A 164 -22.32 8.81 -4.92
CA GLN A 164 -21.54 10.06 -5.05
C GLN A 164 -21.89 10.84 -6.33
N LYS A 165 -22.16 10.15 -7.45
CA LYS A 165 -22.47 10.81 -8.73
C LYS A 165 -23.82 11.51 -8.72
N GLU A 166 -24.76 11.01 -7.90
CA GLU A 166 -26.12 11.51 -7.80
C GLU A 166 -26.24 12.56 -6.69
N GLN A 167 -25.61 12.32 -5.54
CA GLN A 167 -25.71 13.17 -4.34
C GLN A 167 -24.59 14.21 -4.22
N GLY A 168 -23.58 14.16 -5.10
CA GLY A 168 -22.48 15.13 -5.17
C GLY A 168 -21.43 15.07 -4.06
N ARG A 169 -21.56 14.15 -3.08
CA ARG A 169 -20.58 13.97 -1.99
C ARG A 169 -19.31 13.30 -2.51
N LYS A 170 -18.15 13.94 -2.29
CA LYS A 170 -16.83 13.50 -2.78
C LYS A 170 -15.94 12.85 -1.71
N SER A 171 -16.50 12.51 -0.55
CA SER A 171 -15.80 11.86 0.56
C SER A 171 -16.75 11.08 1.45
N LEU A 172 -16.22 10.08 2.17
CA LEU A 172 -16.87 9.36 3.27
C LEU A 172 -16.62 10.10 4.59
N PRO A 173 -17.64 10.60 5.30
CA PRO A 173 -17.48 11.17 6.64
C PRO A 173 -16.92 10.14 7.63
N LEU A 174 -16.09 10.59 8.58
CA LEU A 174 -15.55 9.72 9.62
C LEU A 174 -16.67 9.08 10.46
N SER A 175 -17.71 9.84 10.81
CA SER A 175 -18.86 9.32 11.57
C SER A 175 -19.55 8.15 10.89
N LEU A 176 -19.62 8.18 9.55
CA LEU A 176 -20.19 7.10 8.76
C LEU A 176 -19.28 5.86 8.74
N ILE A 177 -17.96 6.08 8.70
CA ILE A 177 -16.97 5.00 8.79
C ILE A 177 -16.98 4.36 10.19
N GLU A 178 -17.21 5.14 11.24
CA GLU A 178 -17.36 4.63 12.61
C GLU A 178 -18.65 3.83 12.80
N GLU A 179 -19.71 4.18 12.10
CA GLU A 179 -21.00 3.47 12.14
C GLU A 179 -20.98 2.16 11.35
N LEU A 180 -20.43 2.19 10.13
CA LEU A 180 -20.45 1.03 9.21
C LEU A 180 -19.21 0.15 9.31
N GLY A 181 -18.09 0.72 9.75
CA GLY A 181 -16.80 0.04 9.81
C GLY A 181 -16.49 -0.51 11.20
N ILE A 182 -15.42 -1.29 11.27
CA ILE A 182 -14.88 -1.83 12.52
C ILE A 182 -13.56 -1.13 12.82
N GLU A 183 -13.46 -0.50 13.99
CA GLU A 183 -12.20 0.15 14.40
C GLU A 183 -11.16 -0.90 14.83
N ILE A 184 -10.01 -0.86 14.17
CA ILE A 184 -8.87 -1.74 14.45
C ILE A 184 -7.90 -1.01 15.39
N LYS A 185 -7.73 -1.57 16.59
CA LYS A 185 -6.69 -1.11 17.52
C LYS A 185 -5.33 -1.62 17.04
N THR A 186 -4.42 -0.71 16.72
CA THR A 186 -3.05 -1.06 16.32
C THR A 186 -2.29 -1.70 17.48
N GLY A 187 -1.51 -2.74 17.18
CA GLY A 187 -0.74 -3.52 18.14
C GLY A 187 0.76 -3.50 17.87
N TYR A 188 1.47 -4.45 18.49
CA TYR A 188 2.91 -4.65 18.27
C TYR A 188 3.17 -5.80 17.28
N ALA A 189 2.56 -6.96 17.50
CA ALA A 189 2.70 -8.15 16.66
C ALA A 189 1.37 -8.94 16.68
N PRO A 190 0.52 -8.81 15.64
CA PRO A 190 0.70 -7.99 14.44
C PRO A 190 0.51 -6.48 14.73
N ARG A 191 1.03 -5.62 13.84
CA ARG A 191 0.88 -4.16 13.93
C ARG A 191 -0.55 -3.71 13.66
N ILE A 192 -1.15 -4.25 12.61
CA ILE A 192 -2.52 -4.00 12.18
C ILE A 192 -3.27 -5.34 12.28
N PRO A 193 -3.90 -5.65 13.42
CA PRO A 193 -4.60 -6.91 13.68
C PRO A 193 -5.94 -7.01 12.91
N TYR A 194 -5.95 -6.75 11.59
CA TYR A 194 -7.19 -6.69 10.80
C TYR A 194 -7.92 -8.04 10.66
N LEU A 195 -7.25 -9.19 10.85
CA LEU A 195 -7.94 -10.50 10.86
C LEU A 195 -9.02 -10.58 11.95
N ILE A 196 -8.87 -9.84 13.06
CA ILE A 196 -9.88 -9.76 14.11
C ILE A 196 -11.16 -9.09 13.58
N ALA A 197 -11.02 -8.03 12.77
CA ALA A 197 -12.16 -7.37 12.15
C ALA A 197 -12.84 -8.26 11.10
N ILE A 198 -12.08 -9.08 10.38
CA ILE A 198 -12.63 -10.08 9.45
C ILE A 198 -13.43 -11.14 10.22
N ASP A 199 -12.88 -11.67 11.32
CA ASP A 199 -13.60 -12.64 12.16
C ASP A 199 -14.93 -12.05 12.69
N GLN A 200 -14.93 -10.78 13.12
CA GLN A 200 -16.15 -10.09 13.57
C GLN A 200 -17.16 -9.88 12.43
N HIS A 201 -16.69 -9.55 11.23
CA HIS A 201 -17.53 -9.40 10.06
C HIS A 201 -18.19 -10.72 9.66
N LEU A 202 -17.42 -11.82 9.66
CA LEU A 202 -17.92 -13.17 9.37
C LEU A 202 -18.99 -13.62 10.37
N GLN A 203 -18.78 -13.39 11.67
CA GLN A 203 -19.76 -13.74 12.72
C GLN A 203 -21.07 -12.96 12.57
N SER A 204 -20.99 -11.69 12.16
CA SER A 204 -22.19 -10.86 11.92
C SER A 204 -23.00 -11.39 10.73
N ASN A 205 -22.34 -11.89 9.69
CA ASN A 205 -23.00 -12.42 8.49
C ASN A 205 -23.57 -13.83 8.70
N GLU A 206 -23.01 -14.66 9.57
CA GLU A 206 -23.55 -15.99 9.91
C GLU A 206 -24.90 -15.92 10.66
N GLY A 207 -25.23 -14.77 11.24
CA GLY A 207 -26.53 -14.49 11.87
C GLY A 207 -27.65 -14.15 10.89
N GLU A 208 -27.34 -13.87 9.62
CA GLU A 208 -28.32 -13.70 8.55
C GLU A 208 -28.56 -15.05 7.86
N PRO A 209 -29.78 -15.62 7.90
CA PRO A 209 -30.04 -16.85 7.16
C PRO A 209 -29.85 -16.56 5.68
N GLN A 210 -28.79 -17.12 5.09
CA GLN A 210 -28.65 -17.21 3.65
C GLN A 210 -29.76 -18.12 3.12
N ASN A 211 -30.88 -17.49 2.79
CA ASN A 211 -31.98 -18.13 2.08
C ASN A 211 -31.58 -18.23 0.60
N GLY A 212 -31.28 -19.46 0.14
CA GLY A 212 -31.11 -19.84 -1.26
C GLY A 212 -29.64 -19.97 -1.69
N LYS A 213 -29.17 -21.09 -2.24
CA LYS A 213 -29.83 -22.18 -2.98
C LYS A 213 -29.29 -23.54 -2.59
#